data_AF-A0A8S1V3M9-F1
#
_entry.id   AF-A0A8S1V3M9-F1
#
_cell.length_a   1.000
_cell.length_b   1.000
_cell.length_c   1.000
_cell.angle_alpha   90.00
_cell.angle_beta   90.00
_cell.angle_gamma   90.00
#
_symmetry.space_group_name_H-M   'P 1'
#
loop_
_entity.id
_entity.type
_entity.pdbx_description
1 polymer ?
#
loop_
_entity_poly.entity_id
_entity_poly.type
_entity_poly.pdbx_seq_one_letter_code
_entity_poly.pdbx_strand_id
1 'polypeptide(L)'
;MIEVSRNKQIERVKLSLDSDKFNYFLAQSLNKVTSHRSLQQLAKTLADHFIQNQIEIRNKSNQQRQRQNALPQIIRRSQQSIKVLPKPPRIEPKQQQIPLNKVPFTILEPQYSYLLGGGNNHELIKRIMDTRREWHQCKSTTRVHFRWQQSNIGYKYYKMNAYNPHRSLVNHFEFHQEISNKKNLLLNMTTFCDSIHRNVFDILPVTFIIDFNDSQIESHLVAFLNYYNQYSPNPISSDELLLKKQEIKKKLRIPPSKERRFIDYQMKDTFLGDDYLWLLKPTGLNRGRGINVFNSIDQLTDLLIEYTSGVSEKHIETPNEKIYQGIIIKSPSFVVQKYIEKPLLINNRKFDIRVWVLVDQDLNCYFFKEGYIRTASEDFVTNDVNNLFIHLTNNAIQKYSQKYGDQEAGNQLSFDQIQKIFKNKIDFRQVIVKKMKEIAFLVMNSVGNKINRNNRRNCMEIFGFDYFLDEKFNLYLIEVNTNPCIEESSPLLAQLIPRMLDDAYILTLDSIFNISREKVSPFPVKGYQNNENMWQLLGSLKDQVIYQ
;
A
#
# COMPACT_ATOMS: atom_id res chain seq x y z
N MET A 1 -53.64 -6.32 -20.88
CA MET A 1 -53.11 -7.69 -20.86
C MET A 1 -52.98 -8.12 -22.32
N ILE A 2 -51.87 -7.94 -23.02
CA ILE A 2 -50.65 -8.76 -23.03
C ILE A 2 -49.55 -7.84 -23.58
N GLU A 3 -48.74 -7.22 -22.71
CA GLU A 3 -47.61 -6.40 -23.17
C GLU A 3 -46.54 -6.21 -22.08
N VAL A 4 -46.29 -7.28 -21.30
CA VAL A 4 -45.33 -7.25 -20.16
C VAL A 4 -44.29 -8.37 -20.21
N SER A 5 -44.27 -9.27 -21.21
CA SER A 5 -43.43 -10.48 -21.16
C SER A 5 -42.22 -10.56 -22.10
N ARG A 6 -41.89 -9.54 -22.91
CA ARG A 6 -40.74 -9.62 -23.85
C ARG A 6 -39.50 -8.79 -23.51
N ASN A 7 -39.54 -7.92 -22.51
CA ASN A 7 -38.36 -7.14 -22.08
C ASN A 7 -37.61 -7.69 -20.85
N LYS A 8 -37.95 -8.89 -20.35
CA LYS A 8 -37.28 -9.49 -19.18
C LYS A 8 -36.19 -10.54 -19.48
N GLN A 9 -35.91 -10.83 -20.76
CA GLN A 9 -34.86 -11.79 -21.14
C GLN A 9 -33.58 -11.17 -21.71
N ILE A 10 -33.53 -9.85 -21.92
CA ILE A 10 -32.33 -9.13 -22.37
C ILE A 10 -31.60 -8.40 -21.21
N GLU A 11 -32.24 -8.23 -20.05
CA GLU A 11 -31.63 -7.55 -18.89
C GLU A 11 -30.99 -8.46 -17.82
N ARG A 12 -30.80 -9.76 -18.11
CA ARG A 12 -30.15 -10.70 -17.15
C ARG A 12 -28.90 -11.40 -17.70
N VAL A 13 -28.07 -10.67 -18.46
CA VAL A 13 -26.64 -11.03 -18.66
C VAL A 13 -25.75 -9.84 -18.31
N LYS A 14 -26.00 -9.23 -17.15
CA LYS A 14 -25.00 -8.44 -16.43
C LYS A 14 -24.73 -9.11 -15.09
N LEU A 15 -24.00 -10.22 -15.15
CA LEU A 15 -23.33 -10.80 -13.99
C LEU A 15 -21.88 -11.10 -14.37
N SER A 16 -21.02 -10.20 -13.90
CA SER A 16 -19.60 -10.37 -13.59
C SER A 16 -18.74 -11.16 -14.58
N LEU A 17 -18.16 -10.49 -15.58
CA LEU A 17 -16.85 -10.85 -16.13
C LEU A 17 -16.19 -9.59 -16.72
N ASP A 18 -14.87 -9.52 -16.56
CA ASP A 18 -13.94 -8.50 -17.02
C ASP A 18 -14.23 -8.05 -18.46
N SER A 19 -14.48 -6.75 -18.69
CA SER A 19 -14.75 -6.19 -20.02
C SER A 19 -13.66 -6.52 -21.04
N ASP A 20 -12.44 -6.68 -20.54
CA ASP A 20 -11.25 -6.90 -21.36
C ASP A 20 -11.18 -8.33 -21.90
N LYS A 21 -11.73 -9.32 -21.17
CA LYS A 21 -11.81 -10.71 -21.64
C LYS A 21 -12.90 -10.89 -22.69
N PHE A 22 -14.02 -10.19 -22.56
CA PHE A 22 -15.09 -10.19 -23.56
C PHE A 22 -14.63 -9.53 -24.86
N ASN A 23 -13.95 -8.38 -24.75
CA ASN A 23 -13.41 -7.67 -25.91
C ASN A 23 -12.27 -8.44 -26.61
N TYR A 24 -11.40 -9.11 -25.84
CA TYR A 24 -10.36 -9.99 -26.37
C TYR A 24 -10.93 -11.19 -27.13
N PHE A 25 -11.99 -11.81 -26.58
CA PHE A 25 -12.69 -12.92 -27.24
C PHE A 25 -13.38 -12.46 -28.52
N LEU A 26 -14.06 -11.31 -28.51
CA LEU A 26 -14.72 -10.72 -29.67
C LEU A 26 -13.72 -10.45 -30.80
N ALA A 27 -12.54 -9.90 -30.47
CA ALA A 27 -11.48 -9.60 -31.43
C ALA A 27 -10.88 -10.86 -32.08
N GLN A 28 -10.70 -11.96 -31.33
CA GLN A 28 -10.22 -13.22 -31.89
C GLN A 28 -11.25 -13.94 -32.76
N SER A 29 -12.54 -13.84 -32.43
CA SER A 29 -13.61 -14.51 -33.17
C SER A 29 -13.96 -13.80 -34.48
N LEU A 30 -13.87 -12.47 -34.53
CA LEU A 30 -14.11 -11.67 -35.75
C LEU A 30 -13.08 -11.96 -36.86
N ASN A 31 -11.85 -12.35 -36.50
CA ASN A 31 -10.79 -12.69 -37.45
C ASN A 31 -10.97 -14.04 -38.16
N LYS A 32 -11.99 -14.85 -37.79
CA LYS A 32 -12.17 -16.22 -38.31
C LYS A 32 -13.42 -16.44 -39.14
N VAL A 33 -14.24 -15.41 -39.41
CA VAL A 33 -15.50 -15.57 -40.15
C VAL A 33 -15.46 -14.80 -41.47
N THR A 34 -14.97 -15.47 -42.51
CA THR A 34 -15.17 -15.05 -43.91
C THR A 34 -16.45 -15.68 -44.44
N SER A 35 -17.38 -14.83 -44.91
CA SER A 35 -18.63 -15.11 -45.64
C SER A 35 -19.94 -15.27 -44.83
N HIS A 36 -20.97 -14.58 -45.34
CA HIS A 36 -22.23 -14.18 -44.69
C HIS A 36 -23.27 -15.28 -44.42
N ARG A 37 -24.11 -15.08 -43.37
CA ARG A 37 -25.60 -15.03 -43.46
C ARG A 37 -26.23 -14.74 -42.09
N SER A 38 -26.90 -13.58 -41.99
CA SER A 38 -27.67 -13.04 -40.84
C SER A 38 -26.96 -12.97 -39.48
N LEU A 39 -26.95 -11.78 -38.86
CA LEU A 39 -26.40 -11.52 -37.51
C LEU A 39 -26.91 -12.51 -36.44
N GLN A 40 -28.12 -13.05 -36.61
CA GLN A 40 -28.71 -14.05 -35.71
C GLN A 40 -28.00 -15.40 -35.78
N GLN A 41 -27.54 -15.82 -36.96
CA GLN A 41 -26.85 -17.09 -37.14
C GLN A 41 -25.40 -16.99 -36.63
N LEU A 42 -24.75 -15.85 -36.81
CA LEU A 42 -23.44 -15.56 -36.21
C LEU A 42 -23.51 -15.57 -34.67
N ALA A 43 -24.53 -14.92 -34.09
CA ALA A 43 -24.74 -14.91 -32.64
C ALA A 43 -24.99 -16.32 -32.08
N LYS A 44 -25.75 -17.15 -32.80
CA LYS A 44 -25.98 -18.55 -32.43
C LYS A 44 -24.70 -19.37 -32.49
N THR A 45 -23.93 -19.28 -33.58
CA THR A 45 -22.65 -19.99 -33.72
C THR A 45 -21.64 -19.58 -32.65
N LEU A 46 -21.55 -18.28 -32.33
CA LEU A 46 -20.67 -17.79 -31.26
C LEU A 46 -21.10 -18.29 -29.88
N ALA A 47 -22.40 -18.34 -29.61
CA ALA A 47 -22.94 -18.88 -28.36
C ALA A 47 -22.69 -20.39 -28.24
N ASP A 48 -22.93 -21.16 -29.29
CA ASP A 48 -22.70 -22.60 -29.32
C ASP A 48 -21.21 -22.93 -29.15
N HIS A 49 -20.32 -22.16 -29.80
CA HIS A 49 -18.87 -22.33 -29.66
C HIS A 49 -18.38 -21.95 -28.25
N PHE A 50 -18.94 -20.90 -27.64
CA PHE A 50 -18.64 -20.52 -26.26
C PHE A 50 -19.08 -21.62 -25.27
N ILE A 51 -20.27 -22.18 -25.45
CA ILE A 51 -20.77 -23.27 -24.60
C ILE A 51 -19.89 -24.52 -24.73
N GLN A 52 -19.49 -24.90 -25.95
CA GLN A 52 -18.57 -26.02 -26.17
C GLN A 52 -17.21 -25.80 -25.50
N ASN A 53 -16.66 -24.58 -25.60
CA ASN A 53 -15.39 -24.23 -24.95
C ASN A 53 -15.49 -24.28 -23.42
N GLN A 54 -16.62 -23.84 -22.84
CA GLN A 54 -16.86 -23.97 -21.39
C GLN A 54 -16.99 -25.44 -20.95
N ILE A 55 -17.60 -26.29 -21.77
CA ILE A 55 -17.67 -27.73 -21.52
C ILE A 55 -16.27 -28.34 -21.60
N GLU A 56 -15.45 -27.97 -22.57
CA GLU A 56 -14.07 -28.43 -22.71
C GLU A 56 -13.17 -28.00 -21.53
N ILE A 57 -13.28 -26.75 -21.09
CA ILE A 57 -12.56 -26.22 -19.93
C ILE A 57 -12.97 -26.96 -18.65
N ARG A 58 -14.28 -27.22 -18.48
CA ARG A 58 -14.81 -27.97 -17.34
C ARG A 58 -14.36 -29.43 -17.36
N ASN A 59 -14.29 -30.05 -18.53
CA ASN A 59 -13.78 -31.41 -18.72
C ASN A 59 -12.28 -31.49 -18.46
N LYS A 60 -11.48 -30.52 -18.92
CA LYS A 60 -10.04 -30.43 -18.61
C LYS A 60 -9.78 -30.22 -17.11
N SER A 61 -10.58 -29.39 -16.44
CA SER A 61 -10.49 -29.20 -14.98
C SER A 61 -10.88 -30.45 -14.20
N ASN A 62 -11.88 -31.20 -14.66
CA ASN A 62 -12.25 -32.48 -14.07
C ASN A 62 -11.20 -33.58 -14.31
N GLN A 63 -10.55 -33.62 -15.48
CA GLN A 63 -9.41 -34.51 -15.74
C GLN A 63 -8.19 -34.15 -14.87
N GLN A 64 -7.94 -32.86 -14.60
CA GLN A 64 -6.88 -32.42 -13.70
C GLN A 64 -7.15 -32.81 -12.24
N ARG A 65 -8.41 -32.71 -11.78
CA ARG A 65 -8.83 -33.17 -10.44
C ARG A 65 -8.76 -34.69 -10.30
N GLN A 66 -9.07 -35.45 -11.36
CA GLN A 66 -8.89 -36.90 -11.36
C GLN A 66 -7.41 -37.32 -11.35
N ARG A 67 -6.51 -36.56 -12.00
CA ARG A 67 -5.06 -36.79 -11.93
C ARG A 67 -4.46 -36.45 -10.56
N GLN A 68 -4.99 -35.46 -9.84
CA GLN A 68 -4.55 -35.14 -8.47
C GLN A 68 -5.00 -36.18 -7.42
N ASN A 69 -6.11 -36.89 -7.67
CA ASN A 69 -6.62 -37.94 -6.78
C ASN A 69 -6.05 -39.34 -7.09
N ALA A 70 -5.13 -39.47 -8.05
CA ALA A 70 -4.44 -40.71 -8.39
C ALA A 70 -2.92 -40.55 -8.26
N LEU A 71 -2.40 -40.57 -7.03
CA LEU A 71 -0.97 -40.78 -6.75
C LEU A 71 -0.79 -41.75 -5.56
N PRO A 72 -0.48 -43.03 -5.79
CA PRO A 72 -0.05 -43.96 -4.74
C PRO A 72 1.50 -44.01 -4.58
N GLN A 73 1.93 -43.98 -3.32
CA GLN A 73 3.08 -44.71 -2.77
C GLN A 73 4.53 -44.48 -3.29
N ILE A 74 5.09 -43.25 -3.23
CA ILE A 74 6.56 -43.10 -3.22
C ILE A 74 7.02 -41.98 -2.27
N ILE A 75 6.64 -42.01 -0.99
CA ILE A 75 7.40 -41.36 0.10
C ILE A 75 7.20 -42.20 1.37
N ARG A 76 7.77 -43.40 1.39
CA ARG A 76 7.90 -44.24 2.60
C ARG A 76 9.23 -44.98 2.61
N ARG A 77 10.33 -44.31 2.28
CA ARG A 77 11.71 -44.82 2.42
C ARG A 77 12.70 -43.66 2.59
N SER A 78 12.64 -42.92 3.69
CA SER A 78 13.74 -42.04 4.11
C SER A 78 13.57 -41.47 5.53
N GLN A 79 13.04 -42.26 6.48
CA GLN A 79 13.14 -41.91 7.91
C GLN A 79 13.25 -43.21 8.74
N GLN A 80 14.41 -43.85 8.68
CA GLN A 80 14.83 -44.85 9.66
C GLN A 80 16.21 -44.42 10.20
N SER A 81 16.21 -43.68 11.31
CA SER A 81 17.26 -43.71 12.34
C SER A 81 17.09 -42.57 13.34
N ILE A 82 16.06 -42.63 14.20
CA ILE A 82 16.10 -41.94 15.50
C ILE A 82 15.52 -42.90 16.54
N LYS A 83 16.35 -43.26 17.53
CA LYS A 83 16.03 -44.17 18.64
C LYS A 83 14.91 -43.56 19.51
N VAL A 84 13.85 -44.34 19.74
CA VAL A 84 12.73 -44.00 20.64
C VAL A 84 13.07 -44.47 22.06
N LEU A 85 13.12 -43.54 23.02
CA LEU A 85 13.10 -43.84 24.47
C LEU A 85 11.70 -44.30 24.90
N PRO A 86 11.57 -45.18 25.92
CA PRO A 86 10.28 -45.72 26.33
C PRO A 86 9.38 -44.65 26.98
N LYS A 87 8.08 -44.69 26.67
CA LYS A 87 7.06 -43.80 27.25
C LYS A 87 6.86 -44.10 28.75
N PRO A 88 6.69 -43.09 29.61
CA PRO A 88 6.31 -43.29 31.01
C PRO A 88 4.83 -43.72 31.13
N PRO A 89 4.46 -44.41 32.23
CA PRO A 89 3.10 -44.92 32.43
C PRO A 89 2.08 -43.79 32.64
N ARG A 90 0.88 -44.03 32.13
CA ARG A 90 -0.27 -43.13 32.13
C ARG A 90 -0.92 -43.17 33.52
N ILE A 91 -0.87 -42.07 34.27
CA ILE A 91 -1.64 -41.89 35.51
C ILE A 91 -3.01 -41.32 35.12
N GLU A 92 -4.08 -42.05 35.42
CA GLU A 92 -5.45 -41.55 35.29
C GLU A 92 -5.78 -40.59 36.43
N PRO A 93 -6.37 -39.40 36.17
CA PRO A 93 -6.78 -38.49 37.23
C PRO A 93 -8.08 -38.97 37.87
N LYS A 94 -8.02 -39.23 39.18
CA LYS A 94 -9.20 -39.39 40.04
C LYS A 94 -10.02 -38.10 40.03
N GLN A 95 -11.27 -38.18 39.59
CA GLN A 95 -12.23 -37.08 39.68
C GLN A 95 -12.63 -36.87 41.15
N GLN A 96 -12.20 -35.76 41.75
CA GLN A 96 -12.85 -35.19 42.92
C GLN A 96 -13.88 -34.16 42.44
N GLN A 97 -15.16 -34.44 42.67
CA GLN A 97 -16.25 -33.51 42.40
C GLN A 97 -16.24 -32.40 43.45
N ILE A 98 -15.94 -31.17 43.02
CA ILE A 98 -16.22 -29.94 43.78
C ILE A 98 -17.60 -29.46 43.32
N PRO A 99 -18.53 -29.08 44.21
CA PRO A 99 -19.84 -28.60 43.79
C PRO A 99 -19.69 -27.23 43.13
N LEU A 100 -19.91 -27.17 41.80
CA LEU A 100 -20.10 -25.91 41.11
C LEU A 100 -21.48 -25.35 41.47
N ASN A 101 -21.49 -24.30 42.28
CA ASN A 101 -22.60 -23.35 42.28
C ASN A 101 -22.75 -22.81 40.85
N LYS A 102 -23.84 -23.20 40.19
CA LYS A 102 -24.24 -22.68 38.88
C LYS A 102 -24.65 -21.21 39.04
N VAL A 103 -23.69 -20.30 38.91
CA VAL A 103 -24.02 -18.96 38.41
C VAL A 103 -24.39 -19.15 36.93
N PRO A 104 -25.55 -18.67 36.45
CA PRO A 104 -25.89 -18.80 35.05
C PRO A 104 -24.89 -17.99 34.23
N PHE A 105 -23.99 -18.68 33.52
CA PHE A 105 -23.28 -18.07 32.40
C PHE A 105 -24.31 -17.86 31.29
N THR A 106 -24.86 -16.66 31.22
CA THR A 106 -25.53 -16.19 30.01
C THR A 106 -24.52 -16.23 28.87
N ILE A 107 -24.72 -17.13 27.92
CA ILE A 107 -24.04 -17.07 26.63
C ILE A 107 -24.53 -15.77 25.99
N LEU A 108 -23.72 -14.71 26.06
CA LEU A 108 -24.01 -13.46 25.38
C LEU A 108 -24.07 -13.78 23.87
N GLU A 109 -25.26 -13.68 23.28
CA GLU A 109 -25.36 -13.75 21.82
C GLU A 109 -24.52 -12.62 21.20
N PRO A 110 -23.82 -12.88 20.08
CA PRO A 110 -23.03 -11.86 19.39
C PRO A 110 -23.91 -10.66 19.01
N GLN A 111 -23.63 -9.49 19.58
CA GLN A 111 -24.44 -8.27 19.44
C GLN A 111 -24.12 -7.51 18.15
N TYR A 112 -22.89 -7.64 17.65
CA TYR A 112 -22.38 -6.86 16.54
C TYR A 112 -21.91 -7.75 15.39
N SER A 113 -21.96 -7.18 14.19
CA SER A 113 -21.66 -7.89 12.94
C SER A 113 -20.57 -7.18 12.17
N TYR A 114 -19.62 -7.93 11.63
CA TYR A 114 -18.58 -7.39 10.76
C TYR A 114 -18.52 -8.07 9.41
N LEU A 115 -18.08 -7.31 8.41
CA LEU A 115 -17.86 -7.76 7.05
C LEU A 115 -16.40 -7.52 6.66
N LEU A 116 -15.77 -8.56 6.15
CA LEU A 116 -14.46 -8.48 5.52
C LEU A 116 -14.65 -8.44 4.00
N GLY A 117 -14.22 -7.35 3.38
CA GLY A 117 -14.17 -7.23 1.93
C GLY A 117 -13.04 -8.07 1.32
N GLY A 118 -13.01 -8.13 0.00
CA GLY A 118 -11.93 -8.83 -0.72
C GLY A 118 -10.55 -8.22 -0.45
N GLY A 119 -9.52 -9.06 -0.49
CA GLY A 119 -8.13 -8.68 -0.24
C GLY A 119 -7.34 -9.81 0.43
N ASN A 120 -6.02 -9.61 0.56
CA ASN A 120 -5.10 -10.66 1.01
C ASN A 120 -4.90 -10.74 2.53
N ASN A 121 -5.63 -9.94 3.32
CA ASN A 121 -5.46 -9.86 4.79
C ASN A 121 -6.69 -10.32 5.59
N HIS A 122 -7.74 -10.84 4.95
CA HIS A 122 -9.00 -11.17 5.64
C HIS A 122 -8.83 -12.19 6.77
N GLU A 123 -8.00 -13.22 6.60
CA GLU A 123 -7.76 -14.23 7.65
C GLU A 123 -7.13 -13.63 8.91
N LEU A 124 -6.18 -12.72 8.75
CA LEU A 124 -5.55 -12.02 9.87
C LEU A 124 -6.56 -11.13 10.60
N ILE A 125 -7.34 -10.33 9.86
CA ILE A 125 -8.38 -9.49 10.45
C ILE A 125 -9.39 -10.35 11.19
N LYS A 126 -9.81 -11.47 10.60
CA LYS A 126 -10.71 -12.43 11.23
C LYS A 126 -10.12 -12.97 12.54
N ARG A 127 -8.85 -13.41 12.53
CA ARG A 127 -8.15 -13.93 13.73
C ARG A 127 -8.16 -12.92 14.89
N ILE A 128 -8.03 -11.63 14.59
CA ILE A 128 -8.07 -10.57 15.60
C ILE A 128 -9.51 -10.30 16.04
N MET A 129 -10.47 -10.29 15.12
CA MET A 129 -11.89 -10.14 15.44
C MET A 129 -12.43 -11.30 16.29
N ASP A 130 -11.94 -12.53 16.10
CA ASP A 130 -12.33 -13.72 16.87
C ASP A 130 -11.98 -13.59 18.37
N THR A 131 -11.13 -12.62 18.75
CA THR A 131 -10.85 -12.28 20.16
C THR A 131 -11.99 -11.47 20.82
N ARG A 132 -12.95 -10.98 20.04
CA ARG A 132 -14.09 -10.15 20.48
C ARG A 132 -15.38 -10.94 20.36
N ARG A 133 -15.82 -11.54 21.48
CA ARG A 133 -16.95 -12.49 21.52
C ARG A 133 -18.29 -11.87 21.14
N GLU A 134 -18.41 -10.56 21.30
CA GLU A 134 -19.58 -9.75 20.96
C GLU A 134 -19.76 -9.60 19.44
N TRP A 135 -18.75 -9.99 18.65
CA TRP A 135 -18.73 -9.80 17.20
C TRP A 135 -18.84 -11.13 16.46
N HIS A 136 -19.61 -11.14 15.38
CA HIS A 136 -19.66 -12.26 14.45
C HIS A 136 -19.46 -11.78 13.00
N GLN A 137 -18.80 -12.61 12.19
CA GLN A 137 -18.65 -12.34 10.77
C GLN A 137 -19.99 -12.59 10.06
N CYS A 138 -20.42 -11.67 9.21
CA CYS A 138 -21.59 -11.85 8.37
C CYS A 138 -21.24 -11.81 6.88
N LYS A 139 -22.08 -12.44 6.05
CA LYS A 139 -21.98 -12.37 4.58
C LYS A 139 -22.85 -11.26 3.99
N SER A 140 -23.77 -10.70 4.77
CA SER A 140 -24.65 -9.63 4.33
C SER A 140 -23.86 -8.33 4.16
N THR A 141 -24.13 -7.60 3.08
CA THR A 141 -23.56 -6.27 2.85
C THR A 141 -24.43 -5.14 3.41
N THR A 142 -25.62 -5.47 3.93
CA THR A 142 -26.58 -4.51 4.48
C THR A 142 -26.55 -4.52 6.01
N ARG A 143 -26.61 -3.33 6.62
CA ARG A 143 -26.67 -3.12 8.09
C ARG A 143 -25.57 -3.88 8.85
N VAL A 144 -24.32 -3.61 8.49
CA VAL A 144 -23.12 -4.15 9.15
C VAL A 144 -22.54 -3.09 10.08
N HIS A 145 -22.12 -3.49 11.29
CA HIS A 145 -21.57 -2.60 12.30
C HIS A 145 -20.12 -2.22 12.01
N PHE A 146 -19.32 -3.14 11.48
CA PHE A 146 -17.94 -2.86 11.07
C PHE A 146 -17.64 -3.42 9.69
N ARG A 147 -17.05 -2.61 8.81
CA ARG A 147 -16.56 -3.07 7.52
C ARG A 147 -15.07 -2.80 7.41
N TRP A 148 -14.34 -3.88 7.15
CA TRP A 148 -12.93 -3.83 6.82
C TRP A 148 -12.74 -4.27 5.38
N GLN A 149 -12.05 -3.48 4.56
CA GLN A 149 -11.64 -3.91 3.23
C GLN A 149 -10.36 -3.18 2.80
N GLN A 150 -9.77 -3.61 1.68
CA GLN A 150 -8.46 -3.12 1.23
C GLN A 150 -8.46 -1.71 0.60
N SER A 151 -9.62 -1.21 0.15
CA SER A 151 -9.77 0.12 -0.45
C SER A 151 -11.07 0.77 0.00
N ASN A 152 -11.24 2.07 -0.22
CA ASN A 152 -12.51 2.74 0.07
C ASN A 152 -13.62 2.47 -0.97
N ILE A 153 -13.35 1.68 -2.02
CA ILE A 153 -14.29 1.46 -3.13
C ILE A 153 -15.56 0.77 -2.64
N GLY A 154 -16.71 1.36 -2.95
CA GLY A 154 -18.02 0.81 -2.57
C GLY A 154 -18.49 1.18 -1.16
N TYR A 155 -17.71 1.95 -0.40
CA TYR A 155 -18.19 2.60 0.81
C TYR A 155 -19.26 3.64 0.48
N LYS A 156 -20.37 3.58 1.21
CA LYS A 156 -21.51 4.49 1.06
C LYS A 156 -21.42 5.58 2.12
N TYR A 157 -20.37 6.40 2.07
CA TYR A 157 -20.06 7.43 3.08
C TYR A 157 -21.24 8.38 3.35
N TYR A 158 -22.03 8.71 2.32
CA TYR A 158 -23.24 9.53 2.46
C TYR A 158 -24.28 8.96 3.44
N LYS A 159 -24.29 7.64 3.67
CA LYS A 159 -25.19 7.00 4.65
C LYS A 159 -24.68 7.07 6.08
N MET A 160 -23.40 7.37 6.30
CA MET A 160 -22.79 7.37 7.64
C MET A 160 -23.24 8.55 8.50
N ASN A 161 -23.66 9.66 7.87
CA ASN A 161 -24.21 10.83 8.55
C ASN A 161 -25.74 10.84 8.56
N ALA A 162 -26.41 9.86 7.94
CA ALA A 162 -27.85 9.74 8.05
C ALA A 162 -28.22 9.46 9.52
N TYR A 163 -29.32 10.02 10.01
CA TYR A 163 -29.91 9.67 11.31
C TYR A 163 -30.26 8.18 11.32
N ASN A 164 -29.27 7.34 11.61
CA ASN A 164 -29.38 5.90 11.66
C ASN A 164 -29.06 5.49 13.10
N PRO A 165 -30.00 4.84 13.82
CA PRO A 165 -29.72 4.31 15.15
C PRO A 165 -28.61 3.25 15.14
N HIS A 166 -28.32 2.64 13.99
CA HIS A 166 -27.22 1.68 13.82
C HIS A 166 -25.89 2.39 13.57
N ARG A 167 -24.97 2.31 14.54
CA ARG A 167 -23.57 2.73 14.39
C ARG A 167 -22.87 1.81 13.38
N SER A 168 -22.20 2.39 12.39
CA SER A 168 -21.36 1.67 11.42
C SER A 168 -19.98 2.29 11.33
N LEU A 169 -18.93 1.49 11.49
CA LEU A 169 -17.52 1.87 11.36
C LEU A 169 -16.93 1.34 10.05
N VAL A 170 -16.09 2.13 9.39
CA VAL A 170 -15.30 1.73 8.21
C VAL A 170 -13.82 2.05 8.40
N ASN A 171 -12.94 1.24 7.80
CA ASN A 171 -11.48 1.37 7.93
C ASN A 171 -10.80 2.31 6.91
N HIS A 172 -11.55 3.24 6.31
CA HIS A 172 -11.00 4.29 5.44
C HIS A 172 -11.75 5.61 5.61
N PHE A 173 -11.03 6.71 5.39
CA PHE A 173 -11.61 8.03 5.14
C PHE A 173 -11.95 8.22 3.65
N GLU A 174 -12.97 9.03 3.38
CA GLU A 174 -13.45 9.31 2.02
C GLU A 174 -12.37 10.00 1.15
N PHE A 175 -11.51 10.80 1.77
CA PHE A 175 -10.52 11.63 1.08
C PHE A 175 -9.06 11.30 1.46
N HIS A 176 -8.75 10.04 1.78
CA HIS A 176 -7.39 9.61 2.14
C HIS A 176 -6.35 9.88 1.02
N GLN A 177 -6.78 10.02 -0.23
CA GLN A 177 -5.92 10.39 -1.35
C GLN A 177 -5.29 11.78 -1.21
N GLU A 178 -5.78 12.64 -0.31
CA GLU A 178 -5.15 13.92 0.00
C GLU A 178 -3.74 13.75 0.59
N ILE A 179 -3.47 12.62 1.24
CA ILE A 179 -2.16 12.28 1.82
C ILE A 179 -1.52 11.08 1.12
N SER A 180 -2.30 10.13 0.61
CA SER A 180 -1.75 8.90 0.02
C SER A 180 -1.40 9.01 -1.47
N ASN A 181 -1.86 10.04 -2.18
CA ASN A 181 -1.42 10.33 -3.54
C ASN A 181 -0.17 11.21 -3.51
N LYS A 182 0.85 10.86 -4.29
CA LYS A 182 2.17 11.53 -4.27
C LYS A 182 2.11 13.02 -4.63
N LYS A 183 1.26 13.40 -5.60
CA LYS A 183 1.04 14.80 -5.99
C LYS A 183 0.32 15.56 -4.87
N ASN A 184 -0.76 15.01 -4.34
CA ASN A 184 -1.54 15.66 -3.28
C ASN A 184 -0.74 15.82 -1.99
N LEU A 185 0.07 14.82 -1.61
CA LEU A 185 0.99 14.90 -0.47
C LEU A 185 1.92 16.11 -0.61
N LEU A 186 2.59 16.26 -1.76
CA LEU A 186 3.48 17.38 -1.99
C LEU A 186 2.74 18.72 -1.94
N LEU A 187 1.59 18.85 -2.65
CA LEU A 187 0.83 20.10 -2.67
C LEU A 187 0.34 20.50 -1.27
N ASN A 188 -0.23 19.55 -0.53
CA ASN A 188 -0.74 19.79 0.81
C ASN A 188 0.39 20.14 1.78
N MET A 189 1.53 19.46 1.68
CA MET A 189 2.71 19.77 2.49
C MET A 189 3.34 21.10 2.14
N THR A 190 3.45 21.47 0.86
CA THR A 190 3.95 22.79 0.45
C THR A 190 3.09 23.89 1.04
N THR A 191 1.77 23.84 0.83
CA THR A 191 0.84 24.86 1.38
C THR A 191 0.94 24.95 2.91
N PHE A 192 1.01 23.81 3.59
CA PHE A 192 1.11 23.80 5.06
C PHE A 192 2.47 24.30 5.57
N CYS A 193 3.57 23.92 4.92
CA CYS A 193 4.91 24.38 5.29
C CYS A 193 5.07 25.89 5.06
N ASP A 194 4.52 26.41 3.96
CA ASP A 194 4.48 27.85 3.68
C ASP A 194 3.76 28.62 4.80
N SER A 195 2.62 28.10 5.30
CA SER A 195 1.88 28.74 6.39
C SER A 195 2.57 28.72 7.75
N ILE A 196 3.59 27.87 7.93
CA ILE A 196 4.40 27.82 9.16
C ILE A 196 5.86 28.25 8.92
N HIS A 197 6.13 28.92 7.80
CA HIS A 197 7.45 29.40 7.39
C HIS A 197 8.55 28.34 7.44
N ARG A 198 8.24 27.12 6.98
CA ARG A 198 9.21 26.03 6.84
C ARG A 198 9.39 25.65 5.38
N ASN A 199 10.57 25.15 5.02
CA ASN A 199 10.79 24.59 3.70
C ASN A 199 10.26 23.14 3.66
N VAL A 200 9.39 22.83 2.71
CA VAL A 200 8.84 21.48 2.54
C VAL A 200 9.93 20.44 2.27
N PHE A 201 11.03 20.82 1.64
CA PHE A 201 12.13 19.92 1.30
C PHE A 201 13.10 19.62 2.46
N ASP A 202 12.83 20.17 3.64
CA ASP A 202 13.42 19.67 4.90
C ASP A 202 12.70 18.43 5.44
N ILE A 203 11.50 18.14 4.91
CA ILE A 203 10.64 17.02 5.31
C ILE A 203 10.55 15.99 4.17
N LEU A 204 10.36 16.45 2.93
CA LEU A 204 10.28 15.62 1.73
C LEU A 204 11.57 15.73 0.91
N PRO A 205 11.94 14.70 0.13
CA PRO A 205 12.96 14.86 -0.90
C PRO A 205 12.54 15.93 -1.93
N VAL A 206 13.50 16.60 -2.56
CA VAL A 206 13.22 17.58 -3.62
C VAL A 206 12.37 16.94 -4.71
N THR A 207 11.19 17.49 -4.96
CA THR A 207 10.17 16.86 -5.80
C THR A 207 9.42 17.89 -6.65
N PHE A 208 9.17 17.55 -7.90
CA PHE A 208 8.43 18.32 -8.89
C PHE A 208 7.22 17.53 -9.37
N ILE A 209 6.16 18.23 -9.76
CA ILE A 209 4.93 17.62 -10.30
C ILE A 209 4.95 17.76 -11.81
N ILE A 210 4.76 16.66 -12.54
CA ILE A 210 4.54 16.68 -13.98
C ILE A 210 3.18 16.03 -14.23
N ASP A 211 2.15 16.83 -14.50
CA ASP A 211 0.79 16.35 -14.67
C ASP A 211 0.17 16.93 -15.94
N PHE A 212 -0.06 16.07 -16.94
CA PHE A 212 -0.57 16.44 -18.25
C PHE A 212 -2.02 16.91 -18.24
N ASN A 213 -2.74 16.70 -17.13
CA ASN A 213 -4.07 17.27 -16.94
C ASN A 213 -4.03 18.64 -16.24
N ASP A 214 -2.86 19.09 -15.81
CA ASP A 214 -2.70 20.36 -15.11
C ASP A 214 -2.45 21.50 -16.11
N SER A 215 -3.27 22.55 -16.01
CA SER A 215 -3.10 23.77 -16.82
C SER A 215 -1.73 24.45 -16.66
N GLN A 216 -1.00 24.13 -15.58
CA GLN A 216 0.30 24.71 -15.26
C GLN A 216 1.48 23.78 -15.56
N ILE A 217 1.26 22.70 -16.33
CA ILE A 217 2.31 21.72 -16.65
C ILE A 217 3.61 22.35 -17.16
N GLU A 218 3.53 23.34 -18.06
CA GLU A 218 4.75 23.97 -18.59
C GLU A 218 5.54 24.66 -17.48
N SER A 219 4.89 25.42 -16.61
CA SER A 219 5.57 26.08 -15.50
C SER A 219 6.26 25.08 -14.58
N HIS A 220 5.63 23.94 -14.29
CA HIS A 220 6.23 22.91 -13.45
C HIS A 220 7.41 22.21 -14.14
N LEU A 221 7.29 21.92 -15.43
CA LEU A 221 8.37 21.34 -16.22
C LEU A 221 9.56 22.30 -16.31
N VAL A 222 9.32 23.59 -16.61
CA VAL A 222 10.38 24.60 -16.69
C VAL A 222 11.08 24.78 -15.34
N ALA A 223 10.33 24.77 -14.23
CA ALA A 223 10.91 24.83 -12.89
C ALA A 223 11.84 23.63 -12.63
N PHE A 224 11.41 22.41 -13.00
CA PHE A 224 12.25 21.22 -12.92
C PHE A 224 13.51 21.35 -13.79
N LEU A 225 13.38 21.74 -15.06
CA LEU A 225 14.52 21.82 -15.99
C LEU A 225 15.55 22.87 -15.55
N ASN A 226 15.09 24.01 -15.02
CA ASN A 226 15.97 25.04 -14.45
C ASN A 226 16.75 24.47 -13.26
N TYR A 227 16.04 23.84 -12.33
CA TYR A 227 16.65 23.29 -11.12
C TYR A 227 17.60 22.12 -11.44
N TYR A 228 17.20 21.25 -12.37
CA TYR A 228 18.05 20.17 -12.88
C TYR A 228 19.35 20.72 -13.46
N ASN A 229 19.29 21.77 -14.29
CA ASN A 229 20.49 22.36 -14.88
C ASN A 229 21.37 23.05 -13.83
N GLN A 230 20.77 23.79 -12.89
CA GLN A 230 21.48 24.51 -11.83
C GLN A 230 22.41 23.60 -11.00
N TYR A 231 21.98 22.36 -10.73
CA TYR A 231 22.73 21.39 -9.92
C TYR A 231 23.37 20.27 -10.74
N SER A 232 23.28 20.33 -12.07
CA SER A 232 23.92 19.34 -12.95
C SER A 232 25.44 19.37 -12.73
N PRO A 233 26.12 18.21 -12.67
CA PRO A 233 27.59 18.16 -12.70
C PRO A 233 28.16 18.84 -13.94
N ASN A 234 27.42 18.80 -15.05
CA ASN A 234 27.74 19.45 -16.32
C ASN A 234 26.56 20.34 -16.72
N PRO A 235 26.45 21.57 -16.19
CA PRO A 235 25.37 22.48 -16.56
C PRO A 235 25.56 22.98 -18.00
N ILE A 236 24.48 23.02 -18.76
CA ILE A 236 24.46 23.64 -20.10
C ILE A 236 24.23 25.15 -20.00
N SER A 237 24.64 25.88 -21.03
CA SER A 237 24.47 27.34 -21.09
C SER A 237 22.99 27.74 -21.09
N SER A 238 22.71 29.02 -20.77
CA SER A 238 21.32 29.52 -20.76
C SER A 238 20.63 29.41 -22.12
N ASP A 239 21.37 29.63 -23.23
CA ASP A 239 20.84 29.52 -24.60
C ASP A 239 20.56 28.06 -24.97
N GLU A 240 21.47 27.14 -24.64
CA GLU A 240 21.26 25.71 -24.84
C GLU A 240 20.08 25.19 -24.02
N LEU A 241 19.93 25.65 -22.77
CA LEU A 241 18.80 25.29 -21.91
C LEU A 241 17.47 25.79 -22.50
N LEU A 242 17.46 26.99 -23.08
CA LEU A 242 16.27 27.53 -23.75
C LEU A 242 15.86 26.66 -24.95
N LEU A 243 16.83 26.27 -25.79
CA LEU A 243 16.59 25.36 -26.92
C LEU A 243 16.09 23.98 -26.43
N LYS A 244 16.71 23.43 -25.38
CA LYS A 244 16.32 22.14 -24.80
C LYS A 244 14.89 22.16 -24.26
N LYS A 245 14.49 23.24 -23.57
CA LYS A 245 13.10 23.44 -23.13
C LYS A 245 12.13 23.44 -24.30
N GLN A 246 12.44 24.13 -25.39
CA GLN A 246 11.57 24.18 -26.58
C GLN A 246 11.44 22.79 -27.23
N GLU A 247 12.54 22.05 -27.33
CA GLU A 247 12.56 20.68 -27.85
C GLU A 247 11.65 19.75 -27.05
N ILE A 248 11.81 19.73 -25.72
CA ILE A 248 11.04 18.85 -24.82
C ILE A 248 9.56 19.21 -24.85
N LYS A 249 9.21 20.51 -24.79
CA LYS A 249 7.82 20.96 -24.87
C LYS A 249 7.15 20.50 -26.16
N LYS A 250 7.87 20.56 -27.29
CA LYS A 250 7.37 20.07 -28.58
C LYS A 250 7.17 18.55 -28.57
N LYS A 251 8.14 17.77 -28.06
CA LYS A 251 8.05 16.31 -27.94
C LYS A 251 6.87 15.89 -27.07
N LEU A 252 6.67 16.56 -25.93
CA LEU A 252 5.62 16.28 -24.96
C LEU A 252 4.26 16.94 -25.28
N ARG A 253 4.18 17.72 -26.37
CA ARG A 253 2.97 18.47 -26.79
C ARG A 253 2.40 19.36 -25.68
N ILE A 254 3.28 20.06 -24.96
CA ILE A 254 2.91 20.91 -23.84
C ILE A 254 2.40 22.28 -24.33
N PRO A 255 1.20 22.71 -23.92
CA PRO A 255 0.68 24.04 -24.27
C PRO A 255 1.42 25.15 -23.51
N PRO A 256 1.49 26.37 -24.07
CA PRO A 256 2.06 27.52 -23.38
C PRO A 256 1.20 27.95 -22.18
N SER A 257 1.84 28.40 -21.13
CA SER A 257 1.28 28.85 -19.85
C SER A 257 2.14 29.98 -19.27
N LYS A 258 1.64 30.66 -18.24
CA LYS A 258 2.41 31.70 -17.54
C LYS A 258 3.49 31.07 -16.65
N GLU A 259 4.72 31.58 -16.73
CA GLU A 259 5.80 31.19 -15.84
C GLU A 259 5.47 31.51 -14.36
N ARG A 260 5.86 30.61 -13.44
CA ARG A 260 5.84 30.85 -11.99
C ARG A 260 7.24 30.83 -11.38
N ARG A 261 7.28 31.31 -10.13
CA ARG A 261 8.46 31.42 -9.27
C ARG A 261 9.30 30.15 -9.20
N PHE A 262 10.59 30.38 -9.12
CA PHE A 262 11.64 29.40 -8.89
C PHE A 262 11.48 28.72 -7.52
N ILE A 263 11.95 27.48 -7.43
CA ILE A 263 12.13 26.81 -6.15
C ILE A 263 13.35 27.43 -5.48
N ASP A 264 13.12 28.15 -4.37
CA ASP A 264 14.17 28.66 -3.51
C ASP A 264 14.55 27.60 -2.48
N TYR A 265 15.32 26.60 -2.93
CA TYR A 265 15.86 25.55 -2.08
C TYR A 265 17.26 25.14 -2.55
N GLN A 266 18.17 25.04 -1.59
CA GLN A 266 19.52 24.58 -1.86
C GLN A 266 19.60 23.05 -1.79
N MET A 267 20.05 22.41 -2.87
CA MET A 267 20.21 20.96 -2.88
C MET A 267 21.24 20.54 -1.82
N LYS A 268 20.87 19.61 -0.95
CA LYS A 268 21.77 19.02 0.05
C LYS A 268 22.78 18.11 -0.66
N ASP A 269 24.01 18.08 -0.17
CA ASP A 269 25.11 17.31 -0.76
C ASP A 269 24.91 15.79 -0.74
N THR A 270 24.06 15.28 0.16
CA THR A 270 23.67 13.86 0.21
C THR A 270 22.78 13.43 -0.95
N PHE A 271 22.16 14.38 -1.66
CA PHE A 271 21.44 14.13 -2.90
C PHE A 271 22.37 14.08 -4.10
N LEU A 272 23.58 14.63 -4.01
CA LEU A 272 24.54 14.69 -5.10
C LEU A 272 25.52 13.52 -5.02
N GLY A 273 25.60 12.75 -6.10
CA GLY A 273 26.59 11.69 -6.31
C GLY A 273 27.12 11.73 -7.75
N ASP A 274 27.94 10.75 -8.09
CA ASP A 274 28.63 10.68 -9.38
C ASP A 274 27.68 10.43 -10.56
N ASP A 275 26.54 9.80 -10.31
CA ASP A 275 25.59 9.38 -11.35
C ASP A 275 24.41 10.35 -11.55
N TYR A 276 24.28 11.39 -10.72
CA TYR A 276 23.25 12.43 -10.77
C TYR A 276 21.82 11.89 -10.97
N LEU A 277 21.43 10.95 -10.11
CA LEU A 277 20.20 10.16 -10.24
C LEU A 277 18.93 10.92 -9.84
N TRP A 278 17.83 10.61 -10.53
CA TRP A 278 16.48 11.10 -10.27
C TRP A 278 15.48 9.95 -10.35
N LEU A 279 14.28 10.16 -9.80
CA LEU A 279 13.18 9.21 -9.77
C LEU A 279 11.96 9.78 -10.51
N LEU A 280 11.41 9.02 -11.44
CA LEU A 280 10.06 9.23 -11.95
C LEU A 280 9.10 8.28 -11.24
N LYS A 281 8.02 8.81 -10.66
CA LYS A 281 7.00 8.01 -9.97
C LYS A 281 5.59 8.41 -10.42
N PRO A 282 4.78 7.51 -11.00
CA PRO A 282 3.36 7.75 -11.25
C PRO A 282 2.62 8.02 -9.93
N THR A 283 1.73 9.02 -9.91
CA THR A 283 1.14 9.51 -8.65
C THR A 283 0.17 8.55 -7.98
N GLY A 284 -0.52 7.73 -8.78
CA GLY A 284 -1.56 6.79 -8.33
C GLY A 284 -1.11 5.32 -8.19
N LEU A 285 0.17 5.02 -8.41
CA LEU A 285 0.70 3.66 -8.28
C LEU A 285 1.44 3.45 -6.95
N ASN A 286 1.37 2.22 -6.45
CA ASN A 286 1.94 1.77 -5.18
C ASN A 286 2.82 0.53 -5.38
N ARG A 287 3.50 0.08 -4.31
CA ARG A 287 4.34 -1.13 -4.27
C ARG A 287 5.56 -1.08 -5.22
N GLY A 288 6.08 0.10 -5.48
CA GLY A 288 7.21 0.29 -6.39
C GLY A 288 6.86 0.21 -7.88
N ARG A 289 5.59 -0.01 -8.23
CA ARG A 289 5.16 -0.11 -9.64
C ARG A 289 5.35 1.20 -10.38
N GLY A 290 5.98 1.12 -11.54
CA GLY A 290 6.23 2.25 -12.43
C GLY A 290 7.31 3.22 -11.97
N ILE A 291 8.05 2.92 -10.89
CA ILE A 291 9.19 3.74 -10.47
C ILE A 291 10.36 3.49 -11.42
N ASN A 292 10.90 4.56 -11.99
CA ASN A 292 12.11 4.51 -12.82
C ASN A 292 13.17 5.44 -12.25
N VAL A 293 14.40 4.94 -12.23
CA VAL A 293 15.60 5.74 -11.96
C VAL A 293 16.11 6.24 -13.31
N PHE A 294 16.45 7.52 -13.40
CA PHE A 294 17.00 8.14 -14.61
C PHE A 294 18.09 9.15 -14.24
N ASN A 295 18.96 9.48 -15.19
CA ASN A 295 20.05 10.44 -14.99
C ASN A 295 20.22 11.46 -16.13
N SER A 296 19.26 11.50 -17.06
CA SER A 296 19.24 12.51 -18.12
C SER A 296 17.83 13.01 -18.41
N ILE A 297 17.75 14.24 -18.91
CA ILE A 297 16.47 14.84 -19.32
C ILE A 297 15.87 14.10 -20.52
N ASP A 298 16.69 13.53 -21.40
CA ASP A 298 16.21 12.74 -22.54
C ASP A 298 15.54 11.45 -22.07
N GLN A 299 16.16 10.71 -21.13
CA GLN A 299 15.53 9.53 -20.51
C GLN A 299 14.21 9.89 -19.82
N LEU A 300 14.15 11.00 -19.09
CA LEU A 300 12.89 11.47 -18.49
C LEU A 300 11.82 11.72 -19.57
N THR A 301 12.19 12.37 -20.67
CA THR A 301 11.27 12.70 -21.76
C THR A 301 10.70 11.43 -22.38
N ASP A 302 11.55 10.45 -22.66
CA ASP A 302 11.14 9.15 -23.22
C ASP A 302 10.20 8.41 -22.26
N LEU A 303 10.54 8.34 -20.97
CA LEU A 303 9.68 7.74 -19.95
C LEU A 303 8.31 8.43 -19.89
N LEU A 304 8.24 9.76 -19.92
CA LEU A 304 6.96 10.48 -19.91
C LEU A 304 6.12 10.14 -21.15
N ILE A 305 6.73 10.00 -22.33
CA ILE A 305 6.04 9.59 -23.57
C ILE A 305 5.52 8.15 -23.45
N GLU A 306 6.34 7.23 -22.95
CA GLU A 306 5.97 5.82 -22.75
C GLU A 306 4.77 5.68 -21.82
N TYR A 307 4.80 6.28 -20.63
CA TYR A 307 3.70 6.15 -19.67
C TYR A 307 2.43 6.90 -20.10
N THR A 308 2.53 7.99 -20.87
CA THR A 308 1.35 8.69 -21.40
C THR A 308 0.72 7.94 -22.57
N SER A 309 1.52 7.20 -23.35
CA SER A 309 1.05 6.36 -24.44
C SER A 309 0.53 5.00 -23.96
N GLY A 310 1.11 4.49 -22.87
CA GLY A 310 0.85 3.17 -22.29
C GLY A 310 2.08 2.28 -22.41
N VAL A 311 2.64 1.86 -21.28
CA VAL A 311 3.83 0.99 -21.21
C VAL A 311 3.47 -0.36 -20.60
N SER A 312 3.99 -1.44 -21.17
CA SER A 312 3.88 -2.77 -20.55
C SER A 312 4.78 -2.82 -19.32
N GLU A 313 4.21 -3.22 -18.18
CA GLU A 313 4.99 -3.35 -16.94
C GLU A 313 6.17 -4.33 -17.11
N LYS A 314 7.38 -3.92 -16.68
CA LYS A 314 8.59 -4.74 -16.77
C LYS A 314 8.40 -6.05 -16.01
N HIS A 315 8.88 -7.13 -16.62
CA HIS A 315 8.77 -8.49 -16.07
C HIS A 315 9.82 -8.72 -14.99
N ILE A 316 9.42 -9.21 -13.81
CA ILE A 316 10.34 -9.86 -12.88
C ILE A 316 10.27 -11.35 -13.18
N GLU A 317 11.29 -11.89 -13.86
CA GLU A 317 11.43 -13.33 -14.06
C GLU A 317 11.87 -13.98 -12.76
N THR A 318 11.01 -14.83 -12.19
CA THR A 318 11.45 -15.80 -11.18
C THR A 318 11.25 -17.21 -11.71
N PRO A 319 12.03 -18.20 -11.25
CA PRO A 319 11.89 -19.59 -11.71
C PRO A 319 10.49 -20.18 -11.54
N ASN A 320 9.69 -19.65 -10.58
CA ASN A 320 8.43 -20.26 -10.15
C ASN A 320 7.19 -19.35 -10.28
N GLU A 321 7.31 -18.05 -10.56
CA GLU A 321 6.16 -17.14 -10.70
C GLU A 321 6.35 -16.11 -11.83
N LYS A 322 5.31 -15.97 -12.67
CA LYS A 322 5.13 -14.86 -13.62
C LYS A 322 4.16 -13.85 -12.98
N ILE A 323 4.69 -12.75 -12.44
CA ILE A 323 3.92 -11.92 -11.51
C ILE A 323 3.16 -10.79 -12.23
N TYR A 324 3.72 -10.28 -13.34
CA TYR A 324 3.10 -9.22 -14.14
C TYR A 324 3.33 -9.53 -15.63
N GLN A 325 2.33 -10.08 -16.31
CA GLN A 325 2.34 -10.17 -17.77
C GLN A 325 1.17 -9.37 -18.33
N GLY A 326 1.48 -8.41 -19.21
CA GLY A 326 0.51 -7.77 -20.09
C GLY A 326 -0.36 -6.67 -19.49
N ILE A 327 -0.08 -6.18 -18.27
CA ILE A 327 -0.76 -4.99 -17.75
C ILE A 327 -0.12 -3.76 -18.39
N ILE A 328 -0.88 -3.07 -19.23
CA ILE A 328 -0.50 -1.77 -19.77
C ILE A 328 -0.73 -0.73 -18.67
N ILE A 329 0.34 -0.10 -18.22
CA ILE A 329 0.30 1.04 -17.31
C ILE A 329 0.23 2.30 -18.16
N LYS A 330 -0.83 3.08 -17.95
CA LYS A 330 -0.96 4.42 -18.51
C LYS A 330 -1.15 5.42 -17.38
N SER A 331 -0.36 6.48 -17.37
CA SER A 331 -0.47 7.54 -16.38
C SER A 331 -0.24 8.91 -17.02
N PRO A 332 -1.09 9.91 -16.72
CA PRO A 332 -0.86 11.29 -17.13
C PRO A 332 -0.24 12.14 -16.00
N SER A 333 0.04 11.58 -14.82
CA SER A 333 0.38 12.36 -13.62
C SER A 333 1.52 11.71 -12.84
N PHE A 334 2.60 12.46 -12.64
CA PHE A 334 3.86 11.99 -12.10
C PHE A 334 4.43 12.96 -11.07
N VAL A 335 5.28 12.44 -10.20
CA VAL A 335 6.27 13.23 -9.49
C VAL A 335 7.67 12.87 -9.99
N VAL A 336 8.50 13.89 -10.18
CA VAL A 336 9.93 13.78 -10.46
C VAL A 336 10.67 14.17 -9.19
N GLN A 337 11.40 13.23 -8.59
CA GLN A 337 11.99 13.39 -7.26
C GLN A 337 13.50 13.16 -7.33
N LYS A 338 14.31 14.00 -6.70
CA LYS A 338 15.76 13.80 -6.66
C LYS A 338 16.06 12.53 -5.86
N TYR A 339 16.90 11.67 -6.42
CA TYR A 339 17.38 10.47 -5.76
C TYR A 339 18.40 10.86 -4.67
N ILE A 340 18.30 10.25 -3.48
CA ILE A 340 19.31 10.41 -2.42
C ILE A 340 20.44 9.43 -2.71
N GLU A 341 21.50 9.91 -3.34
CA GLU A 341 22.64 9.09 -3.83
C GLU A 341 23.60 8.68 -2.72
N LYS A 342 23.60 9.39 -1.58
CA LYS A 342 24.36 9.03 -0.38
C LYS A 342 23.41 8.63 0.76
N PRO A 343 22.73 7.49 0.64
CA PRO A 343 21.83 7.00 1.68
C PRO A 343 22.61 6.51 2.89
N LEU A 344 21.98 6.47 4.06
CA LEU A 344 22.50 5.67 5.14
C LEU A 344 22.37 4.19 4.77
N LEU A 345 23.44 3.41 4.99
CA LEU A 345 23.50 1.99 4.64
C LEU A 345 23.59 1.10 5.88
N ILE A 346 23.03 -0.10 5.79
CA ILE A 346 23.20 -1.19 6.75
C ILE A 346 23.84 -2.36 6.00
N ASN A 347 25.05 -2.74 6.40
CA ASN A 347 25.85 -3.77 5.70
C ASN A 347 25.91 -3.50 4.19
N ASN A 348 26.25 -2.27 3.80
CA ASN A 348 26.28 -1.78 2.42
C ASN A 348 24.94 -1.79 1.66
N ARG A 349 23.82 -2.16 2.28
CA ARG A 349 22.52 -2.24 1.62
C ARG A 349 21.66 -1.03 1.96
N LYS A 350 20.92 -0.54 0.96
CA LYS A 350 19.92 0.53 1.12
C LYS A 350 18.78 0.06 2.01
N PHE A 351 18.17 0.96 2.77
CA PHE A 351 16.97 0.64 3.53
C PHE A 351 15.98 1.81 3.60
N ASP A 352 14.74 1.51 3.92
CA ASP A 352 13.73 2.48 4.33
C ASP A 352 13.12 2.08 5.69
N ILE A 353 12.40 3.00 6.33
CA ILE A 353 11.71 2.78 7.61
C ILE A 353 10.20 2.83 7.38
N ARG A 354 9.48 1.78 7.77
CA ARG A 354 8.01 1.78 7.86
C ARG A 354 7.58 1.97 9.31
N VAL A 355 6.66 2.90 9.52
CA VAL A 355 5.87 3.01 10.76
C VAL A 355 4.38 3.12 10.43
N TRP A 356 3.54 2.87 11.44
CA TRP A 356 2.10 3.00 11.29
C TRP A 356 1.57 4.22 12.05
N VAL A 357 0.62 4.91 11.42
CA VAL A 357 -0.09 6.06 11.98
C VAL A 357 -1.59 5.78 11.90
N LEU A 358 -2.30 5.92 13.01
CA LEU A 358 -3.74 5.72 13.10
C LEU A 358 -4.44 7.07 13.20
N VAL A 359 -5.50 7.25 12.43
CA VAL A 359 -6.49 8.30 12.66
C VAL A 359 -7.80 7.64 13.07
N ASP A 360 -8.32 8.00 14.24
CA ASP A 360 -9.57 7.45 14.77
C ASP A 360 -10.82 8.23 14.29
N GLN A 361 -12.00 7.79 14.74
CA GLN A 361 -13.29 8.42 14.44
C GLN A 361 -13.42 9.86 14.91
N ASP A 362 -12.60 10.27 15.87
CA ASP A 362 -12.59 11.59 16.45
C ASP A 362 -11.49 12.48 15.85
N LEU A 363 -10.79 11.98 14.82
CA LEU A 363 -9.63 12.60 14.18
C LEU A 363 -8.45 12.80 15.13
N ASN A 364 -8.32 11.96 16.16
CA ASN A 364 -7.09 11.86 16.93
C ASN A 364 -6.06 11.09 16.10
N CYS A 365 -4.85 11.62 16.04
CA CYS A 365 -3.71 11.05 15.34
C CYS A 365 -2.80 10.32 16.34
N TYR A 366 -2.51 9.06 16.07
CA TYR A 366 -1.65 8.22 16.90
C TYR A 366 -0.49 7.65 16.09
N PHE A 367 0.65 7.46 16.76
CA PHE A 367 1.84 6.81 16.22
C PHE A 367 2.02 5.45 16.90
N PHE A 368 2.18 4.38 16.13
CA PHE A 368 2.50 3.08 16.71
C PHE A 368 3.93 3.10 17.24
N LYS A 369 4.15 2.74 18.51
CA LYS A 369 5.47 2.86 19.19
C LYS A 369 6.61 2.11 18.49
N GLU A 370 6.28 1.12 17.67
CA GLU A 370 7.22 0.32 16.88
C GLU A 370 7.01 0.51 15.38
N GLY A 371 8.05 0.14 14.63
CA GLY A 371 8.04 0.03 13.18
C GLY A 371 9.04 -1.02 12.75
N TYR A 372 9.38 -1.02 11.47
CA TYR A 372 10.37 -1.94 10.94
C TYR A 372 11.15 -1.31 9.79
N ILE A 373 12.38 -1.75 9.65
CA ILE A 373 13.25 -1.41 8.54
C ILE A 373 13.02 -2.40 7.41
N ARG A 374 13.02 -1.92 6.18
CA ARG A 374 13.03 -2.75 4.97
C ARG A 374 14.34 -2.54 4.25
N THR A 375 15.15 -3.57 4.17
CA THR A 375 16.46 -3.52 3.52
C THR A 375 16.39 -4.06 2.08
N ALA A 376 17.21 -3.51 1.20
CA ALA A 376 17.54 -4.09 -0.09
C ALA A 376 18.23 -5.47 0.10
N SER A 377 18.15 -6.34 -0.89
CA SER A 377 18.86 -7.65 -0.88
C SER A 377 20.28 -7.53 -1.44
N GLU A 378 20.55 -6.48 -2.22
CA GLU A 378 21.81 -6.25 -2.92
C GLU A 378 22.57 -5.05 -2.32
N ASP A 379 23.89 -5.07 -2.48
CA ASP A 379 24.77 -3.96 -2.10
C ASP A 379 24.43 -2.70 -2.91
N PHE A 380 24.52 -1.56 -2.24
CA PHE A 380 24.17 -0.28 -2.82
C PHE A 380 25.27 0.22 -3.76
N VAL A 381 24.92 0.33 -5.03
CA VAL A 381 25.68 1.01 -6.07
C VAL A 381 24.73 1.89 -6.89
N THR A 382 25.24 2.95 -7.50
CA THR A 382 24.44 3.93 -8.27
C THR A 382 24.53 3.73 -9.78
N ASN A 383 25.54 3.01 -10.25
CA ASN A 383 25.80 2.77 -11.67
C ASN A 383 24.97 1.63 -12.29
N ASP A 384 24.27 0.80 -11.48
CA ASP A 384 23.35 -0.25 -11.94
C ASP A 384 21.87 0.12 -11.71
N VAL A 385 21.44 1.20 -12.38
CA VAL A 385 20.10 1.79 -12.23
C VAL A 385 18.93 0.85 -12.55
N ASN A 386 19.18 -0.23 -13.29
CA ASN A 386 18.16 -1.19 -13.71
C ASN A 386 17.91 -2.29 -12.67
N ASN A 387 18.82 -2.49 -11.73
CA ASN A 387 18.67 -3.50 -10.70
C ASN A 387 17.75 -2.99 -9.57
N LEU A 388 16.48 -3.37 -9.68
CA LEU A 388 15.44 -3.01 -8.73
C LEU A 388 15.75 -3.51 -7.30
N PHE A 389 16.52 -4.60 -7.15
CA PHE A 389 16.85 -5.16 -5.85
C PHE A 389 17.84 -4.30 -5.05
N ILE A 390 18.57 -3.40 -5.73
CA ILE A 390 19.41 -2.37 -5.11
C ILE A 390 18.55 -1.16 -4.69
N HIS A 391 17.75 -0.66 -5.63
CA HIS A 391 17.16 0.67 -5.49
C HIS A 391 15.78 0.73 -4.82
N LEU A 392 15.02 -0.37 -4.83
CA LEU A 392 13.66 -0.43 -4.30
C LEU A 392 13.54 -1.42 -3.13
N THR A 393 13.36 -0.91 -1.92
CA THR A 393 13.31 -1.68 -0.67
C THR A 393 11.94 -2.31 -0.39
N ASN A 394 10.95 -2.13 -1.26
CA ASN A 394 9.60 -2.68 -1.06
C ASN A 394 9.62 -4.21 -1.03
N ASN A 395 9.00 -4.82 -0.01
CA ASN A 395 8.94 -6.27 0.11
C ASN A 395 8.26 -6.97 -1.10
N ALA A 396 7.33 -6.26 -1.76
CA ALA A 396 6.69 -6.74 -2.98
C ALA A 396 7.66 -6.98 -4.15
N ILE A 397 8.85 -6.38 -4.10
CA ILE A 397 9.94 -6.57 -5.07
C ILE A 397 11.00 -7.48 -4.45
N GLN A 398 11.46 -7.14 -3.24
CA GLN A 398 12.58 -7.81 -2.58
C GLN A 398 12.39 -9.32 -2.39
N LYS A 399 11.15 -9.79 -2.12
CA LYS A 399 10.85 -11.22 -1.95
C LYS A 399 11.17 -12.10 -3.17
N TYR A 400 11.43 -11.48 -4.32
CA TYR A 400 11.79 -12.16 -5.56
C TYR A 400 13.30 -12.16 -5.83
N SER A 401 14.11 -11.50 -5.00
CA SER A 401 15.56 -11.65 -5.05
C SER A 401 15.96 -13.04 -4.58
N GLN A 402 17.00 -13.62 -5.19
CA GLN A 402 17.60 -14.86 -4.71
C GLN A 402 18.28 -14.70 -3.35
N LYS A 403 18.62 -13.47 -2.95
CA LYS A 403 19.26 -13.14 -1.67
C LYS A 403 18.26 -12.69 -0.58
N TYR A 404 16.96 -12.83 -0.84
CA TYR A 404 15.94 -12.40 0.10
C TYR A 404 15.96 -13.26 1.36
N GLY A 405 16.18 -12.61 2.51
CA GLY A 405 16.25 -13.27 3.80
C GLY A 405 17.66 -13.72 4.22
N ASP A 406 18.69 -13.54 3.37
CA ASP A 406 20.03 -14.07 3.60
C ASP A 406 20.71 -13.45 4.84
N GLN A 407 20.54 -12.14 5.02
CA GLN A 407 21.18 -11.37 6.11
C GLN A 407 20.27 -11.26 7.34
N GLU A 408 18.97 -11.05 7.10
CA GLU A 408 17.95 -11.04 8.14
C GLU A 408 16.61 -11.55 7.60
N ALA A 409 15.82 -12.20 8.48
CA ALA A 409 14.56 -12.82 8.10
C ALA A 409 13.62 -11.83 7.41
N GLY A 410 13.32 -12.10 6.14
CA GLY A 410 12.43 -11.28 5.32
C GLY A 410 12.94 -9.88 5.01
N ASN A 411 14.25 -9.64 5.05
CA ASN A 411 14.88 -8.33 4.84
C ASN A 411 14.33 -7.24 5.77
N GLN A 412 14.05 -7.63 7.01
CA GLN A 412 13.37 -6.78 7.98
C GLN A 412 14.09 -6.75 9.33
N LEU A 413 14.30 -5.54 9.84
CA LEU A 413 14.91 -5.30 11.15
C LEU A 413 13.97 -4.51 12.06
N SER A 414 13.98 -4.85 13.34
CA SER A 414 13.26 -4.12 14.40
C SER A 414 14.00 -2.84 14.81
N PHE A 415 13.28 -1.91 15.46
CA PHE A 415 13.91 -0.71 16.03
C PHE A 415 14.97 -1.05 17.09
N ASP A 416 14.82 -2.13 17.84
CA ASP A 416 15.83 -2.59 18.80
C ASP A 416 17.13 -3.04 18.13
N GLN A 417 17.03 -3.72 16.99
CA GLN A 417 18.22 -4.10 16.21
C GLN A 417 18.92 -2.86 15.67
N ILE A 418 18.16 -1.87 15.19
CA ILE A 418 18.71 -0.61 14.68
C ILE A 418 19.33 0.25 15.76
N GLN A 419 18.70 0.37 16.92
CA GLN A 419 19.28 1.03 18.08
C GLN A 419 20.66 0.46 18.41
N LYS A 420 20.82 -0.87 18.31
CA LYS A 420 22.11 -1.54 18.55
C LYS A 420 23.11 -1.25 17.44
N ILE A 421 22.69 -1.33 16.17
CA ILE A 421 23.55 -1.05 15.00
C ILE A 421 24.06 0.41 15.03
N PHE A 422 23.20 1.36 15.42
CA PHE A 422 23.52 2.78 15.45
C PHE A 422 24.00 3.31 16.81
N LYS A 423 24.19 2.44 17.81
CA LYS A 423 24.48 2.82 19.21
C LYS A 423 25.58 3.89 19.37
N ASN A 424 26.63 3.83 18.55
CA ASN A 424 27.78 4.75 18.63
C ASN A 424 27.67 5.94 17.66
N LYS A 425 26.61 6.01 16.85
CA LYS A 425 26.38 7.05 15.84
C LYS A 425 25.25 7.99 16.25
N ILE A 426 24.13 7.44 16.70
CA ILE A 426 22.94 8.19 17.10
C ILE A 426 22.02 7.34 17.99
N ASP A 427 21.31 7.96 18.92
CA ASP A 427 20.20 7.30 19.61
C ASP A 427 18.98 7.26 18.67
N PHE A 428 18.77 6.13 18.02
CA PHE A 428 17.71 5.96 17.02
C PHE A 428 16.32 6.24 17.61
N ARG A 429 16.01 5.74 18.81
CA ARG A 429 14.70 5.94 19.45
C ARG A 429 14.51 7.39 19.91
N GLN A 430 15.49 7.99 20.58
CA GLN A 430 15.30 9.33 21.13
C GLN A 430 15.41 10.44 20.09
N VAL A 431 16.15 10.22 19.00
CA VAL A 431 16.36 11.24 17.97
C VAL A 431 15.52 10.96 16.73
N ILE A 432 15.72 9.81 16.08
CA ILE A 432 15.07 9.51 14.79
C ILE A 432 13.58 9.20 14.96
N VAL A 433 13.20 8.35 15.90
CA VAL A 433 11.77 8.03 16.15
C VAL A 433 11.01 9.25 16.65
N LYS A 434 11.64 10.10 17.47
CA LYS A 434 11.04 11.39 17.87
C LYS A 434 10.77 12.29 16.65
N LYS A 435 11.75 12.44 15.75
CA LYS A 435 11.57 13.21 14.51
C LYS A 435 10.53 12.59 13.57
N MET A 436 10.43 11.25 13.50
CA MET A 436 9.36 10.57 12.76
C MET A 436 7.98 10.95 13.30
N LYS A 437 7.78 10.99 14.62
CA LYS A 437 6.51 11.40 15.25
C LYS A 437 6.15 12.86 14.91
N GLU A 438 7.13 13.76 15.01
CA GLU A 438 6.94 15.18 14.66
C GLU A 438 6.53 15.34 13.19
N ILE A 439 7.24 14.69 12.27
CA ILE A 439 6.90 14.71 10.84
C ILE A 439 5.53 14.07 10.59
N ALA A 440 5.22 12.92 11.22
CA ALA A 440 3.92 12.27 11.06
C ALA A 440 2.78 13.21 11.45
N PHE A 441 2.90 13.90 12.57
CA PHE A 441 1.87 14.84 13.02
C PHE A 441 1.77 16.08 12.11
N LEU A 442 2.89 16.65 11.66
CA LEU A 442 2.89 17.77 10.71
C LEU A 442 2.18 17.38 9.40
N VAL A 443 2.49 16.19 8.87
CA VAL A 443 1.90 15.72 7.61
C VAL A 443 0.41 15.46 7.78
N MET A 444 -0.02 14.86 8.89
CA MET A 444 -1.45 14.67 9.17
C MET A 444 -2.20 16.00 9.36
N ASN A 445 -1.56 17.01 9.98
CA ASN A 445 -2.15 18.35 10.11
C ASN A 445 -2.34 19.04 8.76
N SER A 446 -1.44 18.83 7.79
CA SER A 446 -1.56 19.39 6.43
C SER A 446 -2.84 18.99 5.70
N VAL A 447 -3.49 17.90 6.16
CA VAL A 447 -4.73 17.35 5.59
C VAL A 447 -5.88 17.25 6.59
N GLY A 448 -5.75 17.76 7.83
CA GLY A 448 -6.74 17.56 8.90
C GLY A 448 -8.18 17.93 8.51
N ASN A 449 -8.35 19.09 7.88
CA ASN A 449 -9.63 19.57 7.34
C ASN A 449 -10.01 18.99 5.96
N LYS A 450 -9.12 18.28 5.28
CA LYS A 450 -9.31 17.73 3.93
C LYS A 450 -9.68 16.26 3.91
N ILE A 451 -9.07 15.48 4.81
CA ILE A 451 -9.22 14.02 4.87
C ILE A 451 -10.64 13.60 5.25
N ASN A 452 -11.33 14.43 6.04
CA ASN A 452 -12.73 14.25 6.43
C ASN A 452 -13.57 15.52 6.22
N ARG A 453 -13.45 16.18 5.05
CA ARG A 453 -14.16 17.45 4.75
C ARG A 453 -15.69 17.40 4.92
N ASN A 454 -16.27 16.21 4.82
CA ASN A 454 -17.71 15.98 4.94
C ASN A 454 -18.14 15.60 6.36
N ASN A 455 -17.24 15.67 7.35
CA ASN A 455 -17.48 15.30 8.75
C ASN A 455 -18.18 13.94 8.87
N ARG A 456 -17.64 12.92 8.17
CA ARG A 456 -18.12 11.55 8.28
C ARG A 456 -17.84 11.04 9.70
N ARG A 457 -18.88 10.54 10.36
CA ARG A 457 -18.75 9.85 11.65
C ARG A 457 -18.18 8.45 11.44
N ASN A 458 -17.51 7.90 12.45
CA ASN A 458 -17.11 6.49 12.51
C ASN A 458 -16.27 6.03 11.30
N CYS A 459 -15.29 6.84 10.90
CA CYS A 459 -14.22 6.43 10.01
C CYS A 459 -12.95 6.27 10.84
N MET A 460 -12.20 5.20 10.61
CA MET A 460 -10.83 5.09 11.12
C MET A 460 -9.93 4.69 9.96
N GLU A 461 -8.64 5.01 10.02
CA GLU A 461 -7.71 4.54 9.01
C GLU A 461 -6.31 4.42 9.57
N ILE A 462 -5.64 3.32 9.22
CA ILE A 462 -4.25 3.08 9.52
C ILE A 462 -3.44 3.37 8.25
N PHE A 463 -2.50 4.28 8.36
CA PHE A 463 -1.56 4.67 7.31
C PHE A 463 -0.19 4.05 7.55
N GLY A 464 0.51 3.70 6.47
CA GLY A 464 1.93 3.35 6.53
C GLY A 464 2.78 4.53 6.09
N PHE A 465 3.61 5.05 6.97
CA PHE A 465 4.55 6.12 6.65
C PHE A 465 5.90 5.51 6.30
N ASP A 466 6.45 5.90 5.16
CA ASP A 466 7.72 5.40 4.62
C ASP A 466 8.77 6.51 4.74
N TYR A 467 9.77 6.33 5.61
CA TYR A 467 10.85 7.28 5.80
C TYR A 467 12.17 6.77 5.24
N PHE A 468 13.08 7.70 4.98
CA PHE A 468 14.42 7.44 4.49
C PHE A 468 15.44 8.29 5.23
N LEU A 469 16.63 7.72 5.44
CA LEU A 469 17.76 8.41 6.06
C LEU A 469 18.88 8.58 5.03
N ASP A 470 19.41 9.79 4.92
CA ASP A 470 20.69 10.00 4.25
C ASP A 470 21.87 9.66 5.18
N GLU A 471 23.09 9.60 4.63
CA GLU A 471 24.31 9.25 5.38
C GLU A 471 24.58 10.17 6.59
N LYS A 472 24.00 11.38 6.59
CA LYS A 472 24.10 12.37 7.66
C LYS A 472 22.96 12.29 8.67
N PHE A 473 22.15 11.23 8.62
CA PHE A 473 20.98 11.02 9.47
C PHE A 473 19.88 12.07 9.30
N ASN A 474 19.84 12.78 8.17
CA ASN A 474 18.66 13.58 7.84
C ASN A 474 17.51 12.64 7.45
N LEU A 475 16.36 12.85 8.08
CA LEU A 475 15.15 12.05 7.91
C LEU A 475 14.21 12.72 6.91
N TYR A 476 13.81 11.97 5.89
CA TYR A 476 12.85 12.40 4.87
C TYR A 476 11.66 11.45 4.85
N LEU A 477 10.45 11.99 4.69
CA LEU A 477 9.26 11.21 4.35
C LEU A 477 9.22 10.98 2.84
N ILE A 478 9.07 9.73 2.41
CA ILE A 478 9.06 9.33 1.00
C ILE A 478 7.65 9.20 0.45
N GLU A 479 6.76 8.55 1.21
CA GLU A 479 5.34 8.39 0.86
C GLU A 479 4.51 8.03 2.09
N VAL A 480 3.19 8.22 1.96
CA VAL A 480 2.19 7.73 2.92
C VAL A 480 1.28 6.74 2.18
N ASN A 481 1.12 5.56 2.73
CA ASN A 481 0.37 4.47 2.15
C ASN A 481 -0.98 4.29 2.87
N THR A 482 -2.08 4.38 2.12
CA THR A 482 -3.38 3.83 2.58
C THR A 482 -3.34 2.31 2.48
N ASN A 483 -4.04 1.61 3.38
CA ASN A 483 -3.98 0.16 3.53
C ASN A 483 -2.51 -0.32 3.47
N PRO A 484 -1.68 0.04 4.46
CA PRO A 484 -0.30 -0.43 4.52
C PRO A 484 -0.26 -1.95 4.41
N CYS A 485 0.85 -2.54 3.95
CA CYS A 485 0.95 -3.99 3.85
C CYS A 485 0.69 -4.63 5.23
N ILE A 486 -0.38 -5.42 5.33
CA ILE A 486 -0.80 -6.12 6.55
C ILE A 486 -0.54 -7.62 6.36
N GLU A 487 0.70 -7.96 6.04
CA GLU A 487 1.14 -9.33 5.77
C GLU A 487 2.21 -9.73 6.78
N GLU A 488 2.04 -10.89 7.41
CA GLU A 488 2.96 -11.47 8.39
C GLU A 488 4.18 -12.13 7.70
N SER A 489 4.82 -11.38 6.80
CA SER A 489 5.90 -11.85 5.91
C SER A 489 7.23 -12.16 6.60
N SER A 490 7.35 -11.89 7.90
CA SER A 490 8.50 -12.21 8.74
C SER A 490 8.05 -12.47 10.18
N PRO A 491 8.90 -13.11 11.02
CA PRO A 491 8.61 -13.26 12.45
C PRO A 491 8.36 -11.92 13.17
N LEU A 492 9.04 -10.86 12.75
CA LEU A 492 8.85 -9.51 13.29
C LEU A 492 7.43 -8.99 12.99
N LEU A 493 6.98 -9.10 11.74
CA LEU A 493 5.64 -8.64 11.37
C LEU A 493 4.52 -9.52 11.91
N ALA A 494 4.76 -10.83 12.03
CA ALA A 494 3.87 -11.77 12.70
C ALA A 494 3.63 -11.40 14.18
N GLN A 495 4.59 -10.70 14.81
CA GLN A 495 4.44 -10.16 16.15
C GLN A 495 3.77 -8.78 16.16
N LEU A 496 4.23 -7.84 15.33
CA LEU A 496 3.81 -6.43 15.41
C LEU A 496 2.40 -6.20 14.84
N ILE A 497 2.06 -6.81 13.71
CA ILE A 497 0.82 -6.48 12.99
C ILE A 497 -0.44 -6.90 13.78
N PRO A 498 -0.53 -8.11 14.36
CA PRO A 498 -1.69 -8.48 15.16
C PRO A 498 -1.89 -7.55 16.37
N ARG A 499 -0.80 -7.19 17.05
CA ARG A 499 -0.84 -6.23 18.17
C ARG A 499 -1.28 -4.85 17.71
N MET A 500 -0.70 -4.34 16.61
CA MET A 500 -1.06 -3.04 16.04
C MET A 500 -2.56 -2.92 15.75
N LEU A 501 -3.15 -3.95 15.15
CA LEU A 501 -4.57 -3.99 14.83
C LEU A 501 -5.46 -4.14 16.06
N ASP A 502 -5.13 -5.05 16.99
CA ASP A 502 -5.92 -5.24 18.21
C ASP A 502 -5.98 -3.95 19.04
N ASP A 503 -4.83 -3.30 19.21
CA ASP A 503 -4.73 -2.03 19.93
C ASP A 503 -5.46 -0.88 19.21
N ALA A 504 -5.49 -0.88 17.87
CA ALA A 504 -6.25 0.09 17.09
C ALA A 504 -7.76 -0.09 17.30
N TYR A 505 -8.21 -1.34 17.35
CA TYR A 505 -9.62 -1.67 17.61
C TYR A 505 -10.04 -1.31 19.02
N ILE A 506 -9.15 -1.37 20.02
CA ILE A 506 -9.43 -0.86 21.38
C ILE A 506 -9.77 0.64 21.34
N LEU A 507 -9.03 1.44 20.56
CA LEU A 507 -9.24 2.89 20.45
C LEU A 507 -10.45 3.26 19.58
N THR A 508 -10.84 2.38 18.66
CA THR A 508 -11.86 2.66 17.64
C THR A 508 -13.09 1.80 17.86
N LEU A 509 -13.07 0.57 17.36
CA LEU A 509 -14.20 -0.37 17.38
C LEU A 509 -14.75 -0.60 18.79
N ASP A 510 -13.91 -0.95 19.76
CA ASP A 510 -14.36 -1.25 21.13
C ASP A 510 -14.92 0.02 21.81
N SER A 511 -14.33 1.19 21.53
CA SER A 511 -14.79 2.51 22.00
C SER A 511 -16.15 2.90 21.42
N ILE A 512 -16.34 2.77 20.09
CA ILE A 512 -17.58 3.15 19.39
C ILE A 512 -18.74 2.24 19.79
N PHE A 513 -18.49 0.97 20.08
CA PHE A 513 -19.51 -0.02 20.40
C PHE A 513 -19.60 -0.34 21.91
N ASN A 514 -18.94 0.46 22.76
CA ASN A 514 -18.97 0.35 24.22
C ASN A 514 -18.65 -1.07 24.73
N ILE A 515 -17.68 -1.75 24.10
CA ILE A 515 -17.26 -3.09 24.50
C ILE A 515 -16.42 -2.98 25.78
N SER A 516 -16.93 -3.53 26.89
CA SER A 516 -16.18 -3.61 28.13
C SER A 516 -15.28 -4.85 28.12
N ARG A 517 -14.01 -4.67 27.76
CA ARG A 517 -12.99 -5.72 27.85
C ARG A 517 -11.88 -5.30 28.80
N GLU A 518 -11.27 -6.28 29.46
CA GLU A 518 -9.94 -6.09 30.04
C GLU A 518 -9.01 -5.65 28.91
N LYS A 519 -8.30 -4.53 29.11
CA LYS A 519 -7.41 -3.92 28.11
C LYS A 519 -6.11 -4.72 27.95
N VAL A 520 -6.17 -6.05 28.01
CA VAL A 520 -5.02 -6.95 27.83
C VAL A 520 -5.08 -7.51 26.40
N SER A 521 -4.05 -7.21 25.60
CA SER A 521 -3.92 -7.76 24.26
C SER A 521 -3.40 -9.21 24.31
N PRO A 522 -3.99 -10.16 23.56
CA PRO A 522 -3.47 -11.52 23.43
C PRO A 522 -2.25 -11.61 22.51
N PHE A 523 -1.80 -10.50 21.92
CA PHE A 523 -0.69 -10.43 20.98
C PHE A 523 0.53 -9.74 21.64
N PRO A 524 1.43 -10.51 22.30
CA PRO A 524 2.54 -9.93 23.04
C PRO A 524 3.63 -9.38 22.11
N VAL A 525 4.11 -8.18 22.43
CA VAL A 525 5.30 -7.59 21.80
C VAL A 525 6.40 -7.48 22.85
N LYS A 526 7.60 -7.97 22.52
CA LYS A 526 8.74 -7.95 23.44
C LYS A 526 9.04 -6.51 23.87
N GLY A 527 9.21 -6.31 25.18
CA GLY A 527 9.52 -4.99 25.75
C GLY A 527 8.29 -4.14 26.10
N TYR A 528 7.08 -4.60 25.77
CA TYR A 528 5.82 -3.90 26.05
C TYR A 528 4.91 -4.76 26.91
N GLN A 529 4.18 -4.14 27.84
CA GLN A 529 3.16 -4.83 28.61
C GLN A 529 1.95 -5.14 27.72
N ASN A 530 1.22 -6.21 28.03
CA ASN A 530 0.01 -6.53 27.25
C ASN A 530 -1.17 -5.63 27.62
N ASN A 531 -1.12 -4.95 28.76
CA ASN A 531 -2.18 -4.06 29.23
C ASN A 531 -2.00 -2.59 28.81
N GLU A 532 -0.88 -2.23 28.16
CA GLU A 532 -0.69 -0.92 27.57
C GLU A 532 -1.11 -0.92 26.09
N ASN A 533 -1.67 0.20 25.63
CA ASN A 533 -1.87 0.41 24.20
C ASN A 533 -0.56 0.93 23.58
N MET A 534 -0.15 0.33 22.45
CA MET A 534 1.05 0.71 21.73
C MET A 534 0.85 1.87 20.75
N TRP A 535 -0.38 2.35 20.55
CA TRP A 535 -0.65 3.62 19.87
C TRP A 535 -0.44 4.78 20.83
N GLN A 536 0.57 5.60 20.54
CA GLN A 536 0.84 6.83 21.27
C GLN A 536 0.09 7.99 20.60
N LEU A 537 -0.76 8.69 21.36
CA LEU A 537 -1.44 9.90 20.87
C LEU A 537 -0.39 10.98 20.54
N LEU A 538 -0.47 11.53 19.32
CA LEU A 538 0.30 12.69 18.89
C LEU A 538 -0.49 14.00 19.07
N GLY A 539 -1.80 13.95 18.83
CA GLY A 539 -2.70 15.09 18.99
C GLY A 539 -3.99 14.93 18.18
N SER A 540 -4.90 15.89 18.30
CA SER A 540 -6.16 15.96 17.54
C SER A 540 -5.97 16.78 16.27
N LEU A 541 -6.51 16.30 15.15
CA LEU A 541 -6.53 17.04 13.88
C LEU A 541 -7.74 18.01 13.79
N LYS A 542 -8.65 18.00 14.77
CA LYS A 542 -9.73 18.99 14.88
C LYS A 542 -9.23 20.31 15.44
N ASP A 543 -8.19 20.25 16.28
CA ASP A 543 -7.67 21.39 17.03
C ASP A 543 -6.71 22.24 16.18
N GLN A 544 -6.93 22.30 14.85
CA GLN A 544 -6.03 23.00 13.93
C GLN A 544 -5.75 24.38 14.50
N VAL A 545 -4.52 24.55 14.99
CA VAL A 545 -3.97 25.85 15.35
C VAL A 545 -4.01 26.63 14.05
N ILE A 546 -4.96 27.55 13.95
CA ILE A 546 -4.94 28.58 12.93
C ILE A 546 -3.69 29.39 13.28
N TYR A 547 -2.55 29.01 12.70
CA TYR A 547 -1.41 29.92 12.62
C TYR A 547 -1.88 31.02 11.67
N GLN A 548 -2.41 32.10 12.25
CA GLN A 548 -2.71 33.35 11.55
C GLN A 548 -1.42 34.05 11.17
#